data_AF-A0A352LTC4-F1
#
_entry.id   AF-A0A352LTC4-F1
#
_cell.length_a   1.000
_cell.length_b   1.000
_cell.length_c   1.000
_cell.angle_alpha   90.00
_cell.angle_beta   90.00
_cell.angle_gamma   90.00
#
_symmetry.space_group_name_H-M   'P 1'
#
loop_
_entity.id
_entity.type
_entity.pdbx_description
1 polymer ?
#
loop_
_entity_poly.entity_id
_entity_poly.type
_entity_poly.pdbx_seq_one_letter_code
_entity_poly.pdbx_strand_id
1 'polypeptide(L)' 'GYLSPYFINNQQNMSVELQTPYILIVDKKISNVREMLPLLEGVAKSGKPLFIIAEDVEGEALAT' A
#
# COMPACT_ATOMS: atom_id res chain seq x y z
N GLY A 1 5.79 -10.91 -2.52
CA GLY A 1 6.61 -9.81 -3.06
C GLY A 1 5.75 -8.57 -3.15
N TYR A 2 6.20 -7.50 -3.82
CA TYR A 2 5.31 -6.37 -4.15
C TYR A 2 4.26 -6.80 -5.19
N LEU A 3 3.03 -6.29 -5.07
CA LEU A 3 1.95 -6.59 -6.03
C LEU A 3 2.13 -5.85 -7.36
N SER A 4 2.81 -4.70 -7.34
CA SER A 4 3.06 -3.88 -8.52
C SER A 4 4.52 -3.40 -8.57
N PRO A 5 5.20 -3.45 -9.73
CA PRO A 5 6.56 -2.92 -9.88
C PRO A 5 6.62 -1.41 -9.69
N TYR A 6 5.49 -0.70 -9.79
CA TYR A 6 5.43 0.74 -9.52
C TYR A 6 5.71 1.09 -8.05
N PHE A 7 5.69 0.11 -7.13
CA PHE A 7 6.07 0.33 -5.73
C PHE A 7 7.59 0.41 -5.52
N ILE A 8 8.40 0.00 -6.50
CA ILE A 8 9.86 0.00 -6.40
C ILE A 8 10.37 1.44 -6.24
N ASN A 9 11.00 1.71 -5.11
CA ASN A 9 11.67 2.97 -4.84
C ASN A 9 13.21 2.84 -4.82
N ASN A 10 13.74 1.61 -4.86
CA ASN A 10 15.14 1.34 -5.13
C ASN A 10 15.30 0.55 -6.45
N GLN A 11 15.64 1.26 -7.52
CA GLN A 11 15.77 0.69 -8.86
C GLN A 11 17.02 -0.17 -9.05
N GLN A 12 18.03 -0.03 -8.18
CA GLN A 12 19.29 -0.78 -8.34
C GLN A 12 19.12 -2.25 -7.97
N ASN A 13 18.36 -2.51 -6.91
CA ASN A 13 18.11 -3.86 -6.39
C ASN A 13 16.66 -4.31 -6.62
N MET A 14 15.85 -3.54 -7.34
CA MET A 14 14.44 -3.81 -7.62
C MET A 14 13.64 -4.08 -6.34
N SER A 15 13.74 -3.18 -5.36
CA SER A 15 13.11 -3.35 -4.04
C SER A 15 12.26 -2.17 -3.58
N VAL A 16 11.45 -2.44 -2.55
CA VAL A 16 10.61 -1.46 -1.84
C VAL A 16 11.17 -1.29 -0.44
N GLU A 17 11.68 -0.10 -0.13
CA GLU A 17 12.28 0.23 1.15
C GLU A 17 11.42 1.30 1.86
N LEU A 18 10.78 0.95 2.96
CA LEU A 18 9.90 1.86 3.73
C LEU A 18 10.49 2.19 5.09
N GLN A 19 10.64 3.46 5.41
CA GLN A 19 11.11 3.91 6.73
C GLN A 19 9.96 4.15 7.69
N THR A 20 9.97 3.47 8.84
CA THR A 20 8.96 3.59 9.90
C THR A 20 7.51 3.60 9.40
N PRO A 21 7.10 2.61 8.57
CA PRO A 21 5.78 2.62 7.96
C PRO A 21 4.69 2.31 8.99
N TYR A 22 3.47 2.76 8.70
CA TYR A 22 2.28 2.10 9.23
C TYR A 22 2.09 0.76 8.52
N ILE A 23 1.59 -0.23 9.28
CA ILE A 23 1.27 -1.55 8.74
C ILE A 23 -0.23 -1.75 8.89
N LEU A 24 -0.92 -1.93 7.77
CA LEU A 24 -2.32 -2.31 7.71
C LEU A 24 -2.42 -3.80 7.41
N ILE A 25 -3.13 -4.53 8.27
CA ILE A 25 -3.37 -5.97 8.11
C ILE A 25 -4.87 -6.19 7.91
N VAL A 26 -5.24 -6.87 6.83
CA VAL A 26 -6.63 -7.09 6.43
C VAL A 26 -6.80 -8.55 6.01
N ASP A 27 -7.69 -9.27 6.69
CA ASP A 27 -8.00 -10.67 6.35
C ASP A 27 -9.15 -10.77 5.34
N LYS A 28 -8.99 -10.06 4.20
CA LYS A 28 -9.88 -10.10 3.03
C LYS A 28 -9.19 -9.47 1.83
N LYS A 29 -9.76 -9.68 0.64
CA LYS A 29 -9.40 -8.94 -0.58
C LYS A 29 -9.81 -7.47 -0.51
N ILE A 30 -8.98 -6.59 -1.10
CA ILE A 30 -9.23 -5.16 -1.24
C ILE A 30 -9.31 -4.82 -2.73
N SER A 31 -10.51 -4.55 -3.23
CA SER A 31 -10.76 -4.20 -4.64
C SER A 31 -11.26 -2.77 -4.85
N ASN A 32 -11.82 -2.15 -3.81
CA ASN A 32 -12.43 -0.82 -3.85
C ASN A 32 -11.66 0.18 -2.99
N VAL A 33 -11.10 1.21 -3.64
CA VAL A 33 -10.33 2.26 -2.97
C VAL A 33 -11.18 3.12 -2.01
N ARG A 34 -12.50 3.22 -2.23
CA ARG A 34 -13.39 4.06 -1.40
C ARG A 34 -13.42 3.62 0.06
N GLU A 35 -13.27 2.33 0.32
CA GLU A 35 -13.17 1.79 1.69
C GLU A 35 -11.89 2.22 2.39
N MET A 36 -10.85 2.56 1.61
CA MET A 36 -9.51 2.90 2.09
C MET A 36 -9.31 4.41 2.24
N LEU A 37 -10.15 5.25 1.63
CA LEU A 37 -9.97 6.71 1.60
C LEU A 37 -9.73 7.34 2.98
N PRO A 38 -10.55 7.07 4.03
CA PRO A 38 -10.32 7.69 5.33
C PRO A 38 -8.96 7.32 5.95
N LEU A 39 -8.52 6.08 5.73
CA LEU A 39 -7.23 5.58 6.20
C LEU A 39 -6.08 6.23 5.41
N LEU A 40 -6.18 6.27 4.09
CA LEU A 40 -5.16 6.88 3.23
C LEU A 40 -5.00 8.37 3.53
N GLU A 41 -6.09 9.10 3.77
CA GLU A 41 -6.04 10.50 4.20
C GLU A 41 -5.32 10.67 5.54
N GLY A 42 -5.60 9.79 6.51
CA GLY A 42 -4.93 9.80 7.81
C GLY A 42 -3.44 9.54 7.69
N VAL A 43 -3.05 8.55 6.88
CA VAL A 43 -1.64 8.23 6.64
C VAL A 43 -0.94 9.36 5.88
N ALA A 44 -1.56 9.93 4.85
CA ALA A 44 -1.02 11.05 4.11
C ALA A 44 -0.75 12.27 5.02
N LYS A 45 -1.69 12.59 5.93
CA LYS A 45 -1.51 13.67 6.93
C LYS A 45 -0.35 13.42 7.88
N SER A 46 -0.06 12.16 8.19
CA SER A 46 1.05 11.79 9.07
C SER A 46 2.44 11.89 8.42
N GLY A 47 2.48 11.93 7.07
CA GLY A 47 3.73 11.89 6.30
C GLY A 47 4.51 10.57 6.37
N LYS A 48 3.94 9.52 6.97
CA LYS A 48 4.57 8.20 7.07
C LYS A 48 4.12 7.29 5.91
N PRO A 49 4.98 6.37 5.43
CA PRO A 49 4.57 5.39 4.43
C PRO A 49 3.54 4.38 4.98
N LEU A 50 2.81 3.72 4.07
CA LEU A 50 1.89 2.63 4.38
C LEU A 50 2.39 1.32 3.76
N PHE A 51 2.40 0.24 4.54
CA PHE A 51 2.56 -1.13 4.08
C PHE A 51 1.25 -1.90 4.30
N ILE A 52 0.73 -2.53 3.25
CA ILE A 52 -0.54 -3.26 3.29
C ILE A 52 -0.26 -4.75 3.17
N ILE A 53 -0.80 -5.52 4.10
CA ILE A 53 -0.85 -6.99 4.06
C ILE A 53 -2.33 -7.39 3.99
N ALA A 54 -2.72 -7.96 2.86
CA ALA A 54 -4.07 -8.41 2.61
C ALA A 54 -4.07 -9.79 1.93
N GLU A 55 -5.24 -10.43 1.83
CA GLU A 55 -5.39 -11.64 0.99
C GLU A 55 -5.03 -11.31 -0.47
N ASP A 56 -5.52 -10.18 -0.97
CA ASP A 56 -5.18 -9.64 -2.28
C ASP A 56 -5.50 -8.13 -2.36
N VAL A 57 -4.83 -7.40 -3.25
CA VAL A 57 -5.18 -6.01 -3.61
C VAL A 57 -5.26 -5.89 -5.13
N GLU A 58 -6.45 -5.60 -5.63
CA GLU A 58 -6.76 -5.66 -7.06
C GLU A 58 -7.62 -4.49 -7.53
N GLY A 59 -7.84 -4.40 -8.85
CA GLY A 59 -8.76 -3.44 -9.45
C GLY A 59 -8.37 -1.97 -9.19
N GLU A 60 -9.37 -1.14 -8.87
CA GLU A 60 -9.18 0.29 -8.62
C GLU A 60 -8.30 0.55 -7.40
N ALA A 61 -8.34 -0.33 -6.40
CA ALA A 61 -7.52 -0.20 -5.20
C ALA A 61 -6.01 -0.36 -5.47
N LEU A 62 -5.63 -1.14 -6.49
CA LEU A 62 -4.22 -1.30 -6.88
C LEU A 62 -3.77 -0.22 -7.87
N ALA A 63 -4.69 0.29 -8.69
CA ALA A 63 -4.39 1.28 -9.73
C ALA A 63 -4.24 2.72 -9.20
N THR A 64 -4.67 2.98 -7.97
CA THR A 64 -4.66 4.30 -7.33
C THR A 64 -3.48 4.47 -6.38
#